data_AF-A0A9Q0T2M0-F1
#
_entry.id   AF-A0A9Q0T2M0-F1
#
_cell.length_a   1.000
_cell.length_b   1.000
_cell.length_c   1.000
_cell.angle_alpha   90.00
_cell.angle_beta   90.00
_cell.angle_gamma   90.00
#
_symmetry.space_group_name_H-M   'P 1'
#
loop_
_entity.id
_entity.type
_entity.pdbx_description
1 polymer ?
#
loop_
_entity_poly.entity_id
_entity_poly.type
_entity_poly.pdbx_seq_one_letter_code
_entity_poly.pdbx_strand_id
1 'polypeptide(L)'
;MHGRPRKAPKPEDLAAFSAKAEKLRILQSQFLSNHHQKIYTKEAVELSAKLLEINPECYTAWNYRKLAVQHSLFESNLDPDAVNSILNDELRVVENALRQNFKSYGAWYHRKWVLNKGHSSIENELRLLDKLQNVDPRNFHAWNYRRFVAALLNRSDEDELNHTQDLIDKNISNYSAWHNRSVLVSNLMKKKVQAFSQKDEVLIREYELVRDAVFTDEDDQSGWFYHLWLLDQTVKAESPLLTSSWPAHGSDITLSGDRYLDLGSSPFNTYHFDSGSLPLILYFNQAVEGVNVSTVTVSSGFNVNKDVIWKPILSNNSKTAHVWVGQLKFPKVELDSLGAYTLEVTLGHSQGIISSGGFHYSHPSHFSFTVHVQPAKKEPVDGFGSEKISWRDEKFSYL
;
A
#
# COMPACT_ATOMS: atom_id res chain seq x y z
N MET A 1 24.04 -1.29 13.36
CA MET A 1 22.85 -1.47 14.22
C MET A 1 22.42 -2.93 14.32
N HIS A 2 22.48 -3.71 13.24
CA HIS A 2 22.08 -5.13 13.26
C HIS A 2 23.22 -6.07 13.63
N GLY A 3 22.87 -7.25 14.16
CA GLY A 3 23.81 -8.37 14.40
C GLY A 3 24.91 -8.11 15.43
N ARG A 4 24.85 -7.00 16.20
CA ARG A 4 25.83 -6.74 17.26
C ARG A 4 25.60 -7.72 18.41
N PRO A 5 26.57 -8.57 18.75
CA PRO A 5 26.45 -9.45 19.90
C PRO A 5 26.20 -8.62 21.16
N ARG A 6 25.27 -9.03 22.01
CA ARG A 6 25.00 -8.40 23.32
C ARG A 6 26.09 -8.74 24.36
N LYS A 7 27.36 -8.77 23.94
CA LYS A 7 28.51 -9.00 24.81
C LYS A 7 29.18 -7.67 25.09
N ALA A 8 29.59 -7.46 26.34
CA ALA A 8 30.40 -6.29 26.69
C ALA A 8 31.73 -6.37 25.92
N PRO A 9 32.14 -5.29 25.22
CA PRO A 9 33.39 -5.28 24.47
C PRO A 9 34.59 -5.41 25.42
N LYS A 10 35.60 -6.18 25.01
CA LYS A 10 36.87 -6.28 25.75
C LYS A 10 37.67 -4.98 25.60
N PRO A 11 38.64 -4.71 26.49
CA PRO A 11 39.53 -3.55 26.36
C PRO A 11 40.23 -3.47 24.99
N GLU A 12 40.62 -4.61 24.43
CA GLU A 12 41.19 -4.73 23.09
C GLU A 12 40.20 -4.30 21.99
N ASP A 13 38.93 -4.71 22.09
CA ASP A 13 37.87 -4.32 21.15
C ASP A 13 37.64 -2.81 21.19
N LEU A 14 37.64 -2.22 22.39
CA LEU A 14 37.48 -0.77 22.60
C LEU A 14 38.63 0.01 21.96
N ALA A 15 39.87 -0.45 22.15
CA ALA A 15 41.04 0.15 21.50
C ALA A 15 40.95 0.06 19.97
N ALA A 16 40.55 -1.10 19.43
CA ALA A 16 40.35 -1.29 18.00
C ALA A 16 39.23 -0.40 17.44
N PHE A 17 38.11 -0.25 18.15
CA PHE A 17 37.03 0.68 17.76
C PHE A 17 37.49 2.13 17.77
N SER A 18 38.28 2.53 18.77
CA SER A 18 38.82 3.89 18.85
C SER A 18 39.78 4.17 17.69
N ALA A 19 40.72 3.26 17.40
CA ALA A 19 41.64 3.38 16.26
C ALA A 19 40.89 3.44 14.92
N LYS A 20 39.83 2.63 14.74
CA LYS A 20 38.98 2.65 13.55
C LYS A 20 38.22 3.98 13.42
N ALA A 21 37.68 4.50 14.53
CA ALA A 21 36.98 5.77 14.55
C ALA A 21 37.93 6.94 14.21
N GLU A 22 39.15 6.92 14.74
CA GLU A 22 40.15 7.95 14.47
C GLU A 22 40.58 7.95 13.00
N LYS A 23 40.89 6.77 12.45
CA LYS A 23 41.17 6.62 11.02
C LYS A 23 40.02 7.16 10.17
N LEU A 24 38.78 6.87 10.55
CA LEU A 24 37.59 7.35 9.82
C LEU A 24 37.47 8.88 9.89
N ARG A 25 37.72 9.50 11.05
CA ARG A 25 37.68 10.97 11.21
C ARG A 25 38.72 11.66 10.35
N ILE A 26 39.95 11.14 10.32
CA ILE A 26 41.03 11.68 9.49
C ILE A 26 40.63 11.62 8.02
N LEU A 27 40.15 10.46 7.55
CA LEU A 27 39.68 10.30 6.17
C LEU A 27 38.52 11.24 5.85
N GLN A 28 37.54 11.38 6.75
CA GLN A 28 36.41 12.29 6.57
C GLN A 28 36.86 13.75 6.47
N SER A 29 37.78 14.20 7.33
CA SER A 29 38.29 15.57 7.31
C SER A 29 39.01 15.89 6.00
N GLN A 30 39.89 14.98 5.55
CA GLN A 30 40.62 15.14 4.29
C GLN A 30 39.66 15.11 3.09
N PHE A 31 38.70 14.18 3.10
CA PHE A 31 37.64 14.10 2.09
C PHE A 31 36.83 15.40 2.00
N LEU A 32 36.38 15.94 3.14
CA LEU A 32 35.58 17.17 3.18
C LEU A 32 36.37 18.37 2.65
N SER A 33 37.66 18.47 2.97
CA SER A 33 38.54 19.50 2.41
C SER A 33 38.60 19.42 0.89
N ASN A 34 38.86 18.22 0.33
CA ASN A 34 38.90 18.00 -1.12
C ASN A 34 37.55 18.32 -1.78
N HIS A 35 36.44 17.92 -1.14
CA HIS A 35 35.10 18.18 -1.65
C HIS A 35 34.79 19.68 -1.71
N HIS A 36 35.06 20.43 -0.64
CA HIS A 36 34.82 21.88 -0.61
C HIS A 36 35.68 22.63 -1.63
N GLN A 37 36.93 22.19 -1.83
CA GLN A 37 37.85 22.79 -2.78
C GLN A 37 37.67 22.27 -4.21
N LYS A 38 36.74 21.33 -4.45
CA LYS A 38 36.49 20.68 -5.75
C LYS A 38 37.75 20.05 -6.36
N ILE A 39 38.58 19.45 -5.52
CA ILE A 39 39.82 18.77 -5.94
C ILE A 39 39.45 17.36 -6.40
N TYR A 40 39.75 16.99 -7.64
CA TYR A 40 39.45 15.67 -8.23
C TYR A 40 40.69 14.89 -8.67
N THR A 41 41.84 15.11 -8.01
CA THR A 41 43.05 14.34 -8.32
C THR A 41 42.87 12.85 -8.01
N LYS A 42 43.71 12.01 -8.60
CA LYS A 42 43.70 10.56 -8.36
C LYS A 42 43.77 10.23 -6.88
N GLU A 43 44.60 10.94 -6.11
CA GLU A 43 44.76 10.77 -4.67
C GLU A 43 43.49 11.13 -3.91
N ALA A 44 42.82 12.23 -4.29
CA ALA A 44 41.59 12.68 -3.66
C ALA A 44 40.43 11.70 -3.93
N VAL A 45 40.34 11.17 -5.14
CA VAL A 45 39.35 10.15 -5.52
C VAL A 45 39.63 8.81 -4.82
N GLU A 46 40.89 8.39 -4.72
CA GLU A 46 41.28 7.18 -4.00
C GLU A 46 40.99 7.28 -2.49
N LEU A 47 41.22 8.45 -1.90
CA LEU A 47 40.86 8.73 -0.52
C LEU A 47 39.35 8.58 -0.29
N SER A 48 38.52 9.06 -1.22
CA SER A 48 37.06 8.86 -1.18
C SER A 48 36.67 7.38 -1.32
N ALA A 49 37.38 6.60 -2.14
CA ALA A 49 37.13 5.15 -2.26
C ALA A 49 37.41 4.42 -0.93
N LYS A 50 38.54 4.72 -0.27
CA LYS A 50 38.87 4.17 1.06
C LYS A 50 37.86 4.56 2.14
N LEU A 51 37.33 5.78 2.08
CA LEU A 51 36.27 6.21 2.98
C LEU A 51 35.00 5.36 2.80
N LEU A 52 34.60 5.12 1.55
CA LEU A 52 33.40 4.35 1.22
C LEU A 52 33.56 2.85 1.47
N GLU A 53 34.77 2.31 1.35
CA GLU A 53 35.07 0.94 1.75
C GLU A 53 34.84 0.73 3.25
N ILE A 54 35.15 1.73 4.09
CA ILE A 54 34.91 1.67 5.54
C ILE A 54 33.46 2.00 5.89
N ASN A 55 32.87 3.00 5.22
CA ASN A 55 31.51 3.47 5.46
C ASN A 55 30.75 3.73 4.13
N PRO A 56 30.11 2.68 3.57
CA PRO A 56 29.28 2.80 2.38
C PRO A 56 28.07 3.72 2.52
N GLU A 57 27.68 4.11 3.74
CA GLU A 57 26.53 4.99 4.00
C GLU A 57 26.88 6.49 3.91
N CYS A 58 28.12 6.84 3.52
CA CYS A 58 28.50 8.24 3.31
C CYS A 58 27.98 8.76 1.97
N TYR A 59 26.73 9.23 1.94
CA TYR A 59 26.10 9.76 0.71
C TYR A 59 26.86 10.94 0.07
N THR A 60 27.44 11.82 0.89
CA THR A 60 28.25 12.94 0.39
C THR A 60 29.46 12.45 -0.39
N ALA A 61 30.11 11.37 0.05
CA ALA A 61 31.22 10.77 -0.69
C ALA A 61 30.76 10.19 -2.03
N TRP A 62 29.63 9.47 -2.07
CA TRP A 62 29.07 9.00 -3.34
C TRP A 62 28.74 10.14 -4.30
N ASN A 63 28.23 11.27 -3.81
CA ASN A 63 27.94 12.43 -4.64
C ASN A 63 29.21 13.12 -5.15
N TYR A 64 30.22 13.29 -4.29
CA TYR A 64 31.53 13.76 -4.71
C TYR A 64 32.14 12.88 -5.81
N ARG A 65 32.02 11.56 -5.69
CA ARG A 65 32.51 10.65 -6.74
C ARG A 65 31.81 10.82 -8.07
N LYS A 66 30.48 11.05 -8.07
CA LYS A 66 29.76 11.37 -9.33
C LYS A 66 30.33 12.62 -10.00
N LEU A 67 30.63 13.65 -9.22
CA LEU A 67 31.26 14.88 -9.73
C LEU A 67 32.67 14.61 -10.26
N ALA A 68 33.47 13.82 -9.55
CA ALA A 68 34.81 13.43 -9.98
C ALA A 68 34.78 12.62 -11.29
N VAL A 69 33.88 11.64 -11.41
CA VAL A 69 33.68 10.88 -12.65
C VAL A 69 33.25 11.80 -13.78
N GLN A 70 32.32 12.73 -13.55
CA GLN A 70 31.92 13.70 -14.58
C GLN A 70 33.08 14.58 -15.04
N HIS A 71 33.95 15.00 -14.11
CA HIS A 71 35.16 15.74 -14.44
C HIS A 71 36.13 14.91 -15.29
N SER A 72 36.43 13.67 -14.87
CA SER A 72 37.34 12.79 -15.60
C SER A 72 36.82 12.40 -16.98
N LEU A 73 35.51 12.22 -17.15
CA LEU A 73 34.89 11.95 -18.46
C LEU A 73 34.98 13.17 -19.39
N PHE A 74 34.93 14.39 -18.84
CA PHE A 74 35.13 15.60 -19.62
C PHE A 74 36.60 15.75 -20.05
N GLU A 75 37.54 15.50 -19.14
CA GLU A 75 38.98 15.54 -19.43
C GLU A 75 39.44 14.46 -20.42
N SER A 76 38.77 13.31 -20.45
CA SER A 76 39.09 12.23 -21.38
C SER A 76 38.66 12.50 -22.83
N ASN A 77 38.06 13.68 -23.12
CA ASN A 77 37.47 14.02 -24.42
C ASN A 77 36.50 12.95 -24.94
N LEU A 78 35.85 12.20 -24.04
CA LEU A 78 34.97 11.09 -24.37
C LEU A 78 35.62 9.96 -25.20
N ASP A 79 36.94 9.78 -25.06
CA ASP A 79 37.63 8.61 -25.61
C ASP A 79 36.99 7.31 -25.07
N PRO A 80 36.52 6.39 -25.94
CA PRO A 80 35.77 5.21 -25.49
C PRO A 80 36.53 4.31 -24.52
N ASP A 81 37.84 4.12 -24.70
CA ASP A 81 38.65 3.25 -23.85
C ASP A 81 38.88 3.88 -22.46
N ALA A 82 39.17 5.18 -22.43
CA ALA A 82 39.26 5.93 -21.18
C ALA A 82 37.92 5.96 -20.42
N VAL A 83 36.80 6.18 -21.12
CA VAL A 83 35.45 6.17 -20.53
C VAL A 83 35.15 4.80 -19.92
N ASN A 84 35.43 3.72 -20.65
CA ASN A 84 35.25 2.35 -20.17
C ASN A 84 36.12 2.09 -18.92
N SER A 85 37.38 2.51 -18.93
CA SER A 85 38.28 2.36 -17.78
C SER A 85 37.75 3.08 -16.54
N ILE A 86 37.34 4.34 -16.67
CA ILE A 86 36.82 5.16 -15.57
C ILE A 86 35.59 4.51 -14.94
N LEU A 87 34.64 4.06 -15.76
CA LEU A 87 33.39 3.46 -15.27
C LEU A 87 33.62 2.08 -14.67
N ASN A 88 34.53 1.27 -15.23
CA ASN A 88 34.90 -0.02 -14.66
C ASN A 88 35.59 0.13 -13.29
N ASP A 89 36.46 1.12 -13.14
CA ASP A 89 37.07 1.42 -11.84
C ASP A 89 36.03 1.87 -10.81
N GLU A 90 35.01 2.63 -11.22
CA GLU A 90 33.91 2.99 -10.33
C GLU A 90 33.06 1.77 -9.92
N LEU A 91 32.81 0.83 -10.83
CA LEU A 91 32.13 -0.42 -10.50
C LEU A 91 32.91 -1.27 -9.48
N ARG A 92 34.26 -1.22 -9.49
CA ARG A 92 35.12 -1.87 -8.50
C ARG A 92 34.98 -1.22 -7.12
N VAL A 93 34.93 0.11 -7.06
CA VAL A 93 34.70 0.84 -5.80
C VAL A 93 33.34 0.46 -5.20
N VAL A 94 32.30 0.41 -6.02
CA VAL A 94 30.98 -0.03 -5.60
C VAL A 94 31.00 -1.49 -5.11
N GLU A 95 31.69 -2.39 -5.81
CA GLU A 95 31.83 -3.79 -5.39
C GLU A 95 32.48 -3.91 -4.00
N ASN A 96 33.57 -3.18 -3.76
CA ASN A 96 34.25 -3.16 -2.46
C ASN A 96 33.33 -2.62 -1.35
N ALA A 97 32.56 -1.56 -1.63
CA ALA A 97 31.58 -1.03 -0.69
C ALA A 97 30.45 -2.03 -0.38
N LEU A 98 29.96 -2.77 -1.39
CA LEU A 98 28.95 -3.80 -1.22
C LEU A 98 29.47 -5.03 -0.46
N ARG A 99 30.76 -5.36 -0.58
CA ARG A 99 31.39 -6.40 0.25
C ARG A 99 31.37 -6.02 1.73
N GLN A 100 31.56 -4.73 2.05
CA GLN A 100 31.47 -4.22 3.42
C GLN A 100 30.01 -4.15 3.91
N ASN A 101 29.09 -3.66 3.08
CA ASN A 101 27.66 -3.60 3.39
C ASN A 101 26.82 -3.84 2.14
N PHE A 102 26.39 -5.08 1.94
CA PHE A 102 25.58 -5.50 0.79
C PHE A 102 24.14 -4.94 0.82
N LYS A 103 23.75 -4.28 1.91
CA LYS A 103 22.47 -3.57 2.08
C LYS A 103 22.63 -2.04 1.97
N SER A 104 23.76 -1.57 1.44
CA SER A 104 24.02 -0.13 1.34
C SER A 104 23.19 0.50 0.21
N TYR A 105 22.30 1.42 0.57
CA TYR A 105 21.53 2.18 -0.41
C TYR A 105 22.44 3.04 -1.30
N GLY A 106 23.45 3.68 -0.71
CA GLY A 106 24.40 4.53 -1.43
C GLY A 106 25.14 3.77 -2.53
N ALA A 107 25.69 2.60 -2.19
CA ALA A 107 26.42 1.77 -3.14
C ALA A 107 25.52 1.25 -4.28
N TRP A 108 24.33 0.71 -3.98
CA TRP A 108 23.40 0.23 -5.00
C TRP A 108 22.91 1.35 -5.93
N TYR A 109 22.60 2.52 -5.39
CA TYR A 109 22.19 3.67 -6.18
C TYR A 109 23.33 4.17 -7.07
N HIS A 110 24.55 4.22 -6.54
CA HIS A 110 25.72 4.60 -7.33
C HIS A 110 25.97 3.60 -8.46
N ARG A 111 25.84 2.29 -8.22
CA ARG A 111 25.96 1.26 -9.27
C ARG A 111 24.99 1.50 -10.43
N LYS A 112 23.71 1.75 -10.12
CA LYS A 112 22.69 2.08 -11.14
C LYS A 112 23.07 3.33 -11.93
N TRP A 113 23.60 4.35 -11.25
CA TRP A 113 24.04 5.59 -11.88
C TRP A 113 25.22 5.35 -12.85
N VAL A 114 26.19 4.51 -12.49
CA VAL A 114 27.31 4.13 -13.37
C VAL A 114 26.81 3.37 -14.60
N LEU A 115 25.95 2.36 -14.42
CA LEU A 115 25.40 1.59 -15.54
C LEU A 115 24.58 2.44 -16.51
N ASN A 116 23.83 3.42 -16.02
CA ASN A 116 23.08 4.35 -16.86
C ASN A 116 23.95 5.23 -17.78
N LYS A 117 25.28 5.17 -17.65
CA LYS A 117 26.21 5.80 -18.61
C LYS A 117 26.36 5.02 -19.91
N GLY A 118 25.92 3.76 -19.99
CA GLY A 118 25.79 3.02 -21.26
C GLY A 118 27.06 2.35 -21.80
N HIS A 119 28.13 2.29 -21.00
CA HIS A 119 29.46 1.80 -21.42
C HIS A 119 29.92 0.53 -20.69
N SER A 120 29.23 0.13 -19.63
CA SER A 120 29.61 -1.04 -18.82
C SER A 120 28.98 -2.33 -19.35
N SER A 121 29.69 -3.46 -19.18
CA SER A 121 29.15 -4.78 -19.53
C SER A 121 28.01 -5.18 -18.59
N ILE A 122 26.79 -5.20 -19.12
CA ILE A 122 25.57 -5.52 -18.36
C ILE A 122 25.48 -7.03 -18.04
N GLU A 123 26.09 -7.91 -18.83
CA GLU A 123 26.11 -9.36 -18.57
C GLU A 123 26.80 -9.72 -17.25
N ASN A 124 27.85 -8.99 -16.88
CA ASN A 124 28.53 -9.17 -15.60
C ASN A 124 27.61 -8.88 -14.40
N GLU A 125 26.60 -8.03 -14.58
CA GLU A 125 25.65 -7.65 -13.54
C GLU A 125 24.70 -8.78 -13.18
N LEU A 126 24.25 -9.57 -14.16
CA LEU A 126 23.46 -10.77 -13.90
C LEU A 126 24.28 -11.80 -13.11
N ARG A 127 25.54 -12.04 -13.50
CA ARG A 127 26.43 -12.95 -12.75
C ARG A 127 26.68 -12.48 -11.32
N LEU A 128 26.81 -11.16 -11.11
CA LEU A 128 26.92 -10.58 -9.78
C LEU A 128 25.64 -10.79 -8.97
N LEU A 129 24.48 -10.55 -9.58
CA LEU A 129 23.17 -10.77 -8.97
C LEU A 129 22.96 -12.21 -8.54
N ASP A 130 23.30 -13.18 -9.39
CA ASP A 130 23.19 -14.61 -9.05
C ASP A 130 24.03 -14.95 -7.83
N LYS A 131 25.27 -14.44 -7.76
CA LYS A 131 26.14 -14.62 -6.57
C LYS A 131 25.51 -14.01 -5.32
N LEU A 132 25.02 -12.77 -5.40
CA LEU A 132 24.46 -12.06 -4.25
C LEU A 132 23.14 -12.67 -3.77
N GLN A 133 22.29 -13.12 -4.70
CA GLN A 133 21.03 -13.80 -4.38
C GLN A 133 21.26 -15.21 -3.84
N ASN A 134 22.33 -15.90 -4.23
CA ASN A 134 22.70 -17.18 -3.61
C ASN A 134 23.20 -17.00 -2.16
N VAL A 135 23.86 -15.87 -1.85
CA VAL A 135 24.34 -15.59 -0.49
C VAL A 135 23.22 -15.10 0.42
N ASP A 136 22.39 -14.16 -0.04
CA ASP A 136 21.19 -13.70 0.67
C ASP A 136 20.00 -13.62 -0.31
N PRO A 137 19.21 -14.71 -0.44
CA PRO A 137 18.08 -14.76 -1.36
C PRO A 137 16.98 -13.75 -1.03
N ARG A 138 16.98 -13.23 0.21
CA ARG A 138 16.00 -12.24 0.70
C ARG A 138 16.51 -10.80 0.60
N ASN A 139 17.67 -10.58 -0.01
CA ASN A 139 18.20 -9.23 -0.21
C ASN A 139 17.35 -8.45 -1.21
N PHE A 140 16.41 -7.65 -0.70
CA PHE A 140 15.51 -6.85 -1.54
C PHE A 140 16.25 -5.80 -2.39
N HIS A 141 17.46 -5.37 -2.00
CA HIS A 141 18.26 -4.47 -2.85
C HIS A 141 18.74 -5.18 -4.11
N ALA A 142 19.19 -6.43 -3.98
CA ALA A 142 19.59 -7.25 -5.13
C ALA A 142 18.39 -7.49 -6.05
N TRP A 143 17.20 -7.81 -5.51
CA TRP A 143 15.98 -7.93 -6.31
C TRP A 143 15.58 -6.63 -7.02
N ASN A 144 15.64 -5.49 -6.33
CA ASN A 144 15.41 -4.17 -6.91
C ASN A 144 16.44 -3.80 -7.99
N TYR A 145 17.67 -4.29 -7.85
CA TYR A 145 18.72 -4.09 -8.84
C TYR A 145 18.53 -5.01 -10.05
N ARG A 146 18.14 -6.27 -9.81
CA ARG A 146 17.82 -7.22 -10.88
C ARG A 146 16.72 -6.71 -11.79
N ARG A 147 15.61 -6.19 -11.25
CA ARG A 147 14.55 -5.58 -12.07
C ARG A 147 15.05 -4.45 -12.96
N PHE A 148 15.98 -3.64 -12.45
CA PHE A 148 16.61 -2.58 -13.23
C PHE A 148 17.51 -3.14 -14.34
N VAL A 149 18.37 -4.11 -14.02
CA VAL A 149 19.26 -4.76 -15.00
C VAL A 149 18.46 -5.52 -16.07
N ALA A 150 17.42 -6.25 -15.69
CA ALA A 150 16.53 -6.96 -16.60
C ALA A 150 15.86 -6.01 -17.59
N ALA A 151 15.39 -4.85 -17.11
CA ALA A 151 14.83 -3.80 -17.97
C ALA A 151 15.88 -3.23 -18.94
N LEU A 152 17.11 -2.99 -18.50
CA LEU A 152 18.20 -2.52 -19.38
C LEU A 152 18.56 -3.55 -20.46
N LEU A 153 18.48 -4.84 -20.14
CA LEU A 153 18.73 -5.94 -21.08
C LEU A 153 17.52 -6.28 -21.96
N ASN A 154 16.38 -5.60 -21.78
CA ASN A 154 15.11 -5.97 -22.41
C ASN A 154 14.75 -7.46 -22.22
N ARG A 155 15.06 -8.04 -21.05
CA ARG A 155 14.65 -9.41 -20.73
C ARG A 155 13.13 -9.50 -20.69
N SER A 156 12.58 -10.62 -21.18
CA SER A 156 11.15 -10.82 -21.15
C SER A 156 10.66 -11.07 -19.72
N ASP A 157 9.39 -10.75 -19.46
CA ASP A 157 8.75 -11.12 -18.19
C ASP A 157 8.72 -12.65 -18.01
N GLU A 158 8.72 -13.43 -19.11
CA GLU A 158 8.79 -14.89 -19.11
C GLU A 158 10.16 -15.40 -18.64
N ASP A 159 11.26 -14.79 -19.10
CA ASP A 159 12.62 -15.14 -18.65
C ASP A 159 12.79 -14.89 -17.15
N GLU A 160 12.25 -13.78 -16.65
CA GLU A 160 12.28 -13.47 -15.22
C GLU A 160 11.32 -14.36 -14.41
N LEU A 161 10.20 -14.81 -15.01
CA LEU A 161 9.31 -15.78 -14.38
C LEU A 161 10.02 -17.13 -14.21
N ASN A 162 10.72 -17.61 -15.23
CA ASN A 162 11.56 -18.82 -15.15
C ASN A 162 12.64 -18.68 -14.07
N HIS A 163 13.28 -17.50 -13.96
CA HIS A 163 14.23 -17.25 -12.88
C HIS A 163 13.59 -17.34 -11.48
N THR A 164 12.35 -16.85 -11.32
CA THR A 164 11.64 -17.05 -10.04
C THR A 164 11.33 -18.51 -9.76
N GLN A 165 11.01 -19.30 -10.79
CA GLN A 165 10.80 -20.75 -10.66
C GLN A 165 12.07 -21.43 -10.15
N ASP A 166 13.21 -21.20 -10.80
CA ASP A 166 14.49 -21.78 -10.42
C ASP A 166 14.87 -21.47 -8.96
N LEU A 167 14.50 -20.29 -8.46
CA LEU A 167 14.76 -19.87 -7.08
C LEU A 167 13.79 -20.49 -6.07
N ILE A 168 12.54 -20.70 -6.45
CA ILE A 168 11.54 -21.39 -5.63
C ILE A 168 11.89 -22.88 -5.53
N ASP A 169 12.26 -23.52 -6.65
CA ASP A 169 12.64 -24.94 -6.68
C ASP A 169 13.88 -25.22 -5.82
N LYS A 170 14.81 -24.25 -5.74
CA LYS A 170 15.98 -24.33 -4.86
C LYS A 170 15.65 -24.08 -3.39
N ASN A 171 14.69 -23.20 -3.11
CA ASN A 171 14.31 -22.81 -1.76
C ASN A 171 12.87 -22.27 -1.75
N ILE A 172 11.93 -23.13 -1.38
CA ILE A 172 10.50 -22.80 -1.30
C ILE A 172 10.23 -21.67 -0.29
N SER A 173 11.09 -21.46 0.71
CA SER A 173 10.96 -20.36 1.68
C SER A 173 11.45 -19.00 1.16
N ASN A 174 11.81 -18.89 -0.12
CA ASN A 174 12.23 -17.64 -0.71
C ASN A 174 11.04 -16.72 -1.02
N TYR A 175 10.54 -16.03 0.01
CA TYR A 175 9.46 -15.03 -0.13
C TYR A 175 9.71 -14.01 -1.24
N SER A 176 10.96 -13.61 -1.46
CA SER A 176 11.27 -12.62 -2.49
C SER A 176 11.04 -13.18 -3.91
N ALA A 177 11.27 -14.48 -4.13
CA ALA A 177 10.96 -15.12 -5.40
C ALA A 177 9.44 -15.19 -5.62
N TRP A 178 8.67 -15.65 -4.62
CA TRP A 178 7.20 -15.67 -4.67
C TRP A 178 6.59 -14.30 -4.94
N HIS A 179 7.06 -13.27 -4.24
CA HIS A 179 6.59 -11.90 -4.46
C HIS A 179 6.92 -11.40 -5.88
N ASN A 180 8.12 -11.67 -6.40
CA ASN A 180 8.44 -11.28 -7.78
C ASN A 180 7.58 -12.05 -8.79
N ARG A 181 7.32 -13.33 -8.53
CA ARG A 181 6.46 -14.17 -9.36
C ARG A 181 5.05 -13.58 -9.45
N SER A 182 4.44 -13.17 -8.33
CA SER A 182 3.08 -12.60 -8.34
C SER A 182 2.97 -11.33 -9.18
N VAL A 183 3.99 -10.47 -9.12
CA VAL A 183 4.07 -9.24 -9.93
C VAL A 183 4.22 -9.58 -11.41
N LEU A 184 5.09 -10.53 -11.77
CA LEU A 184 5.33 -10.94 -13.15
C LEU A 184 4.09 -11.60 -13.76
N VAL A 185 3.47 -12.56 -13.07
CA VAL A 185 2.23 -13.22 -13.49
C VAL A 185 1.11 -12.19 -13.68
N SER A 186 0.96 -11.25 -12.73
CA SER A 186 -0.01 -10.15 -12.86
C SER A 186 0.21 -9.30 -14.13
N ASN A 187 1.46 -8.97 -14.45
CA ASN A 187 1.80 -8.18 -15.62
C ASN A 187 1.56 -8.96 -16.92
N LEU A 188 1.94 -10.23 -16.97
CA LEU A 188 1.74 -11.13 -18.11
C LEU A 188 0.26 -11.33 -18.42
N MET A 189 -0.58 -11.55 -17.40
CA MET A 189 -2.04 -11.65 -17.55
C MET A 189 -2.65 -10.34 -18.07
N LYS A 190 -2.19 -9.18 -17.59
CA LYS A 190 -2.66 -7.86 -18.08
C LYS A 190 -2.29 -7.61 -19.54
N LYS A 191 -1.11 -8.03 -19.97
CA LYS A 191 -0.61 -7.89 -21.34
C LYS A 191 -1.28 -8.85 -22.35
N LYS A 192 -2.05 -9.85 -21.88
CA LYS A 192 -2.69 -10.89 -22.72
C LYS A 192 -1.70 -11.56 -23.68
N VAL A 193 -0.49 -11.88 -23.19
CA VAL A 193 0.49 -12.68 -23.93
C VAL A 193 -0.11 -14.07 -24.16
N GLN A 194 0.11 -14.70 -25.31
CA GLN A 194 -0.63 -15.89 -25.76
C GLN A 194 -0.71 -17.03 -24.73
N ALA A 195 0.38 -17.31 -23.98
CA ALA A 195 0.43 -18.32 -22.92
C ALA A 195 -0.28 -17.91 -21.60
N PHE A 196 -0.60 -16.63 -21.45
CA PHE A 196 -1.25 -16.01 -20.29
C PHE A 196 -2.61 -15.39 -20.62
N SER A 197 -3.10 -15.60 -21.85
CA SER A 197 -4.40 -15.12 -22.33
C SER A 197 -5.56 -15.86 -21.65
N GLN A 198 -5.37 -17.15 -21.35
CA GLN A 198 -6.35 -17.96 -20.61
C GLN A 198 -6.05 -17.87 -19.12
N LYS A 199 -6.67 -16.89 -18.46
CA LYS A 199 -6.44 -16.61 -17.03
C LYS A 199 -6.65 -17.86 -16.16
N ASP A 200 -7.69 -18.63 -16.44
CA ASP A 200 -8.05 -19.80 -15.62
C ASP A 200 -6.98 -20.89 -15.66
N GLU A 201 -6.40 -21.17 -16.85
CA GLU A 201 -5.31 -22.14 -16.99
C GLU A 201 -4.04 -21.69 -16.26
N VAL A 202 -3.71 -20.39 -16.31
CA VAL A 202 -2.58 -19.82 -15.55
C VAL A 202 -2.80 -20.01 -14.06
N LEU A 203 -3.98 -19.64 -13.57
CA LEU A 203 -4.30 -19.74 -12.14
C LEU A 203 -4.27 -21.20 -11.66
N ILE A 204 -4.76 -22.16 -12.45
CA ILE A 204 -4.68 -23.59 -12.10
C ILE A 204 -3.22 -24.01 -11.89
N ARG A 205 -2.32 -23.68 -12.82
CA ARG A 205 -0.89 -24.01 -12.69
C ARG A 205 -0.25 -23.35 -11.47
N GLU A 206 -0.59 -22.09 -11.18
CA GLU A 206 -0.07 -21.40 -10.00
C GLU A 206 -0.62 -21.97 -8.69
N TYR A 207 -1.88 -22.44 -8.67
CA TYR A 207 -2.46 -23.16 -7.54
C TYR A 207 -1.76 -24.51 -7.31
N GLU A 208 -1.45 -25.26 -8.37
CA GLU A 208 -0.68 -26.50 -8.27
C GLU A 208 0.72 -26.24 -7.69
N LEU A 209 1.42 -25.23 -8.22
CA LEU A 209 2.75 -24.85 -7.73
C LEU A 209 2.75 -24.50 -6.23
N VAL A 210 1.83 -23.62 -5.80
CA VAL A 210 1.79 -23.19 -4.39
C VAL A 210 1.31 -24.31 -3.47
N ARG A 211 0.42 -25.18 -3.95
CA ARG A 211 -0.02 -26.36 -3.22
C ARG A 211 1.19 -27.24 -2.92
N ASP A 212 1.96 -27.59 -3.94
CA ASP A 212 3.11 -28.49 -3.77
C ASP A 212 4.15 -27.88 -2.81
N ALA A 213 4.35 -26.55 -2.83
CA ALA A 213 5.22 -25.86 -1.87
C ALA A 213 4.69 -25.93 -0.42
N VAL A 214 3.41 -25.61 -0.20
CA VAL A 214 2.77 -25.62 1.13
C VAL A 214 2.70 -27.02 1.73
N PHE A 215 2.49 -28.05 0.91
CA PHE A 215 2.52 -29.44 1.36
C PHE A 215 3.94 -29.96 1.62
N THR A 216 4.96 -29.30 1.07
CA THR A 216 6.37 -29.65 1.34
C THR A 216 6.84 -29.08 2.68
N ASP A 217 6.43 -27.86 3.03
CA ASP A 217 6.70 -27.23 4.32
C ASP A 217 5.48 -26.40 4.76
N GLU A 218 4.70 -26.95 5.69
CA GLU A 218 3.46 -26.33 6.16
C GLU A 218 3.70 -25.08 7.02
N ASP A 219 4.89 -24.96 7.65
CA ASP A 219 5.29 -23.82 8.47
C ASP A 219 5.83 -22.66 7.62
N ASP A 220 6.18 -22.91 6.35
CA ASP A 220 6.66 -21.86 5.45
C ASP A 220 5.53 -20.90 5.05
N GLN A 221 5.65 -19.67 5.54
CA GLN A 221 4.66 -18.63 5.29
C GLN A 221 4.68 -18.10 3.85
N SER A 222 5.76 -18.31 3.09
CA SER A 222 5.90 -17.71 1.76
C SER A 222 4.89 -18.30 0.79
N GLY A 223 4.75 -19.62 0.79
CA GLY A 223 3.71 -20.32 0.03
C GLY A 223 2.31 -19.85 0.43
N TRP A 224 2.02 -19.74 1.72
CA TRP A 224 0.71 -19.28 2.21
C TRP A 224 0.36 -17.85 1.78
N PHE A 225 1.32 -16.91 1.84
CA PHE A 225 1.09 -15.55 1.36
C PHE A 225 0.86 -15.51 -0.16
N TYR A 226 1.54 -16.35 -0.93
CA TYR A 226 1.30 -16.46 -2.37
C TYR A 226 -0.08 -17.07 -2.66
N HIS A 227 -0.49 -18.08 -1.88
CA HIS A 227 -1.83 -18.67 -1.96
C HIS A 227 -2.92 -17.63 -1.68
N LEU A 228 -2.74 -16.79 -0.65
CA LEU A 228 -3.66 -15.68 -0.36
C LEU A 228 -3.77 -14.69 -1.52
N TRP A 229 -2.66 -14.37 -2.17
CA TRP A 229 -2.67 -13.55 -3.38
C TRP A 229 -3.45 -14.22 -4.52
N LEU A 230 -3.30 -15.54 -4.73
CA LEU A 230 -4.09 -16.27 -5.73
C LEU A 230 -5.58 -16.24 -5.44
N LEU A 231 -5.98 -16.36 -4.17
CA LEU A 231 -7.38 -16.23 -3.76
C LEU A 231 -7.95 -14.88 -4.19
N ASP A 232 -7.24 -13.78 -3.98
CA ASP A 232 -7.63 -12.44 -4.45
C ASP A 232 -7.78 -12.37 -5.98
N GLN A 233 -7.00 -13.15 -6.74
CA GLN A 233 -7.15 -13.21 -8.20
C GLN A 233 -8.40 -13.98 -8.67
N THR A 234 -8.94 -14.87 -7.83
CA THR A 234 -10.13 -15.70 -8.11
C THR A 234 -11.41 -15.19 -7.49
N VAL A 235 -11.33 -14.56 -6.31
CA VAL A 235 -12.50 -14.03 -5.59
C VAL A 235 -12.84 -12.68 -6.21
N LYS A 236 -13.52 -12.72 -7.35
CA LYS A 236 -14.23 -11.53 -7.85
C LYS A 236 -15.62 -11.53 -7.25
N ALA A 237 -15.89 -10.59 -6.35
CA ALA A 237 -17.26 -10.19 -6.05
C ALA A 237 -17.79 -9.41 -7.27
N GLU A 238 -18.09 -10.12 -8.35
CA GLU A 238 -18.64 -9.52 -9.56
C GLU A 238 -19.95 -8.80 -9.20
N SER A 239 -20.80 -9.43 -8.39
CA SER A 239 -21.99 -8.81 -7.83
C SER A 239 -21.68 -7.80 -6.72
N PRO A 240 -22.32 -6.62 -6.72
CA PRO A 240 -22.21 -5.67 -5.63
C PRO A 240 -22.79 -6.24 -4.33
N LEU A 241 -22.17 -5.88 -3.21
CA LEU A 241 -22.54 -6.27 -1.86
C LEU A 241 -22.75 -5.02 -1.00
N LEU A 242 -23.78 -5.04 -0.15
CA LEU A 242 -23.94 -4.05 0.91
C LEU A 242 -22.94 -4.38 2.01
N THR A 243 -21.95 -3.51 2.19
CA THR A 243 -20.87 -3.67 3.16
C THR A 243 -21.30 -3.22 4.55
N SER A 244 -22.05 -2.11 4.63
CA SER A 244 -22.54 -1.57 5.90
C SER A 244 -23.72 -0.60 5.70
N SER A 245 -24.40 -0.30 6.79
CA SER A 245 -25.45 0.72 6.85
C SER A 245 -25.28 1.60 8.08
N TRP A 246 -25.79 2.83 8.00
CA TRP A 246 -26.11 3.63 9.17
C TRP A 246 -27.58 4.04 9.08
N PRO A 247 -28.43 3.71 10.05
CA PRO A 247 -28.12 2.99 11.28
C PRO A 247 -27.68 1.54 11.05
N ALA A 248 -26.89 1.00 11.98
CA ALA A 248 -26.40 -0.37 11.89
C ALA A 248 -27.51 -1.37 12.27
N HIS A 249 -27.41 -2.61 11.80
CA HIS A 249 -28.33 -3.68 12.19
C HIS A 249 -28.38 -3.85 13.72
N GLY A 250 -29.58 -3.89 14.30
CA GLY A 250 -29.81 -4.05 15.73
C GLY A 250 -29.46 -2.82 16.58
N SER A 251 -29.23 -1.65 15.98
CA SER A 251 -28.92 -0.43 16.72
C SER A 251 -30.17 0.30 17.21
N ASP A 252 -30.04 0.98 18.36
CA ASP A 252 -31.05 1.86 18.95
C ASP A 252 -30.65 3.32 18.79
N ILE A 253 -31.51 4.12 18.17
CA ILE A 253 -31.32 5.56 17.96
C ILE A 253 -32.34 6.33 18.77
N THR A 254 -31.89 7.37 19.43
CA THR A 254 -32.76 8.31 20.15
C THR A 254 -32.87 9.62 19.37
N LEU A 255 -34.10 9.98 18.98
CA LEU A 255 -34.44 11.29 18.43
C LEU A 255 -34.77 12.24 19.59
N SER A 256 -33.96 13.29 19.75
CA SER A 256 -34.20 14.34 20.74
C SER A 256 -34.58 15.66 20.06
N GLY A 257 -35.67 16.26 20.52
CA GLY A 257 -36.19 17.54 20.03
C GLY A 257 -35.51 18.78 20.61
N ASP A 258 -34.62 18.64 21.61
CA ASP A 258 -34.01 19.79 22.29
C ASP A 258 -32.51 19.91 22.03
N ARG A 259 -31.98 21.13 22.11
CA ARG A 259 -30.59 21.52 21.77
C ARG A 259 -29.56 21.16 22.86
N TYR A 260 -29.97 20.44 23.89
CA TYR A 260 -29.13 20.05 25.02
C TYR A 260 -29.16 18.54 25.21
N LEU A 261 -27.96 17.95 25.25
CA LEU A 261 -27.77 16.53 25.52
C LEU A 261 -27.94 16.27 27.04
N ASP A 262 -28.71 15.25 27.40
CA ASP A 262 -28.59 14.63 28.73
C ASP A 262 -27.17 14.02 28.79
N LEU A 263 -26.41 14.31 29.85
CA LEU A 263 -24.99 13.96 30.06
C LEU A 263 -24.66 12.44 30.00
N GLY A 264 -25.62 11.58 29.68
CA GLY A 264 -25.50 10.13 29.62
C GLY A 264 -25.74 9.47 28.25
N SER A 265 -26.05 10.24 27.20
CA SER A 265 -26.35 9.64 25.88
C SER A 265 -25.13 9.60 24.94
N SER A 266 -24.93 8.48 24.26
CA SER A 266 -23.85 8.31 23.28
C SER A 266 -24.03 9.30 22.10
N PRO A 267 -22.97 10.01 21.66
CA PRO A 267 -23.03 10.96 20.54
C PRO A 267 -23.30 10.28 19.20
N PHE A 268 -23.18 8.95 19.12
CA PHE A 268 -23.45 8.16 17.90
C PHE A 268 -24.90 7.71 17.76
N ASN A 269 -25.65 7.70 18.87
CA ASN A 269 -27.02 7.19 18.92
C ASN A 269 -28.05 8.29 19.15
N THR A 270 -27.60 9.53 19.42
CA THR A 270 -28.50 10.67 19.67
C THR A 270 -28.52 11.58 18.44
N TYR A 271 -29.67 11.71 17.80
CA TYR A 271 -29.84 12.57 16.63
C TYR A 271 -30.76 13.75 16.95
N HIS A 272 -30.29 14.96 16.64
CA HIS A 272 -31.04 16.19 16.87
C HIS A 272 -32.04 16.46 15.75
N PHE A 273 -33.31 16.54 16.11
CA PHE A 273 -34.43 16.62 15.20
C PHE A 273 -34.77 18.08 14.83
N ASP A 274 -33.84 18.81 14.19
CA ASP A 274 -34.12 20.19 13.74
C ASP A 274 -34.99 20.22 12.45
N SER A 275 -34.92 19.17 11.61
CA SER A 275 -35.53 19.13 10.25
C SER A 275 -36.67 18.13 10.07
N GLY A 276 -36.93 17.25 11.04
CA GLY A 276 -37.94 16.20 10.90
C GLY A 276 -37.48 14.92 10.18
N SER A 277 -36.18 14.81 9.86
CA SER A 277 -35.64 13.74 9.03
C SER A 277 -34.46 13.01 9.68
N LEU A 278 -34.40 11.69 9.53
CA LEU A 278 -33.27 10.85 9.95
C LEU A 278 -32.56 10.30 8.68
N PRO A 279 -31.22 10.46 8.54
CA PRO A 279 -30.53 9.88 7.41
C PRO A 279 -30.43 8.34 7.54
N LEU A 280 -30.65 7.66 6.42
CA LEU A 280 -30.38 6.25 6.22
C LEU A 280 -29.30 6.13 5.16
N ILE A 281 -28.11 5.68 5.56
CA ILE A 281 -26.92 5.57 4.74
C ILE A 281 -26.68 4.11 4.39
N LEU A 282 -26.46 3.83 3.11
CA LEU A 282 -26.11 2.52 2.58
C LEU A 282 -24.72 2.59 1.93
N TYR A 283 -23.83 1.65 2.28
CA TYR A 283 -22.48 1.57 1.75
C TYR A 283 -22.22 0.26 1.01
N PHE A 284 -21.79 0.34 -0.24
CA PHE A 284 -21.52 -0.81 -1.11
C PHE A 284 -20.02 -1.00 -1.32
N ASN A 285 -19.59 -2.25 -1.54
CA ASN A 285 -18.19 -2.60 -1.83
C ASN A 285 -17.69 -2.08 -3.19
N GLN A 286 -18.61 -1.71 -4.09
CA GLN A 286 -18.33 -1.10 -5.39
C GLN A 286 -19.39 -0.04 -5.72
N ALA A 287 -19.10 0.87 -6.64
CA ALA A 287 -20.05 1.89 -7.06
C ALA A 287 -21.27 1.26 -7.75
N VAL A 288 -22.48 1.61 -7.28
CA VAL A 288 -23.75 1.11 -7.83
C VAL A 288 -24.67 2.23 -8.26
N GLU A 289 -25.51 1.97 -9.25
CA GLU A 289 -26.68 2.78 -9.61
C GLU A 289 -27.99 2.04 -9.28
N GLY A 290 -29.12 2.75 -9.40
CA GLY A 290 -30.45 2.15 -9.23
C GLY A 290 -30.92 2.00 -7.79
N VAL A 291 -30.24 2.61 -6.82
CA VAL A 291 -30.72 2.70 -5.43
C VAL A 291 -31.86 3.73 -5.34
N ASN A 292 -33.08 3.26 -5.16
CA ASN A 292 -34.28 4.09 -5.06
C ASN A 292 -35.42 3.34 -4.32
N VAL A 293 -36.60 3.95 -4.23
CA VAL A 293 -37.78 3.39 -3.52
C VAL A 293 -38.31 2.06 -4.09
N SER A 294 -37.97 1.69 -5.33
CA SER A 294 -38.36 0.38 -5.90
C SER A 294 -37.36 -0.72 -5.59
N THR A 295 -36.11 -0.38 -5.22
CA THR A 295 -35.03 -1.35 -4.95
C THR A 295 -34.67 -1.45 -3.48
N VAL A 296 -35.00 -0.42 -2.69
CA VAL A 296 -34.86 -0.38 -1.24
C VAL A 296 -36.22 -0.13 -0.60
N THR A 297 -36.67 -1.07 0.21
CA THR A 297 -37.93 -0.99 0.95
C THR A 297 -37.63 -0.75 2.41
N VAL A 298 -38.25 0.29 2.98
CA VAL A 298 -38.21 0.60 4.41
C VAL A 298 -39.61 0.39 4.98
N SER A 299 -39.81 -0.74 5.67
CA SER A 299 -41.04 -1.05 6.38
C SER A 299 -40.99 -0.55 7.82
N SER A 300 -42.08 0.05 8.28
CA SER A 300 -42.28 0.43 9.69
C SER A 300 -43.76 0.33 10.04
N GLY A 301 -44.10 0.41 11.32
CA GLY A 301 -45.50 0.46 11.77
C GLY A 301 -46.32 1.65 11.23
N PHE A 302 -45.66 2.64 10.61
CA PHE A 302 -46.28 3.80 9.97
C PHE A 302 -45.77 3.91 8.51
N ASN A 303 -46.53 4.56 7.63
CA ASN A 303 -46.23 4.66 6.19
C ASN A 303 -45.00 5.56 5.90
N VAL A 304 -43.79 5.09 6.22
CA VAL A 304 -42.52 5.79 5.96
C VAL A 304 -42.08 5.62 4.49
N ASN A 305 -42.54 4.54 3.84
CA ASN A 305 -41.99 4.07 2.57
C ASN A 305 -42.27 4.97 1.35
N LYS A 306 -43.19 5.95 1.44
CA LYS A 306 -43.62 6.74 0.26
C LYS A 306 -42.76 7.98 -0.05
N ASP A 307 -41.92 8.44 0.88
CA ASP A 307 -41.27 9.76 0.77
C ASP A 307 -39.73 9.73 0.82
N VAL A 308 -39.09 8.55 0.81
CA VAL A 308 -37.62 8.44 0.92
C VAL A 308 -36.96 8.76 -0.42
N ILE A 309 -36.36 9.95 -0.52
CA ILE A 309 -35.55 10.32 -1.68
C ILE A 309 -34.11 9.88 -1.44
N TRP A 310 -33.64 8.93 -2.25
CA TRP A 310 -32.27 8.45 -2.24
C TRP A 310 -31.35 9.36 -3.07
N LYS A 311 -30.21 9.73 -2.49
CA LYS A 311 -29.19 10.57 -3.14
C LYS A 311 -27.80 9.95 -2.97
N PRO A 312 -26.94 9.96 -4.00
CA PRO A 312 -25.56 9.54 -3.86
C PRO A 312 -24.75 10.58 -3.05
N ILE A 313 -23.88 10.13 -2.13
CA ILE A 313 -22.85 11.00 -1.53
C ILE A 313 -21.65 10.98 -2.48
N LEU A 314 -21.32 12.16 -3.01
CA LEU A 314 -20.11 12.46 -3.80
C LEU A 314 -19.81 11.50 -4.95
N SER A 315 -20.37 11.84 -6.10
CA SER A 315 -19.73 11.55 -7.38
C SER A 315 -20.14 12.62 -8.39
N ASN A 316 -19.14 13.33 -8.92
CA ASN A 316 -19.28 14.42 -9.89
C ASN A 316 -20.24 14.02 -11.04
N ASN A 317 -21.52 14.40 -10.95
CA ASN A 317 -22.56 14.12 -11.94
C ASN A 317 -22.67 12.66 -12.44
N SER A 318 -22.13 11.65 -11.74
CA SER A 318 -22.24 10.26 -12.17
C SER A 318 -23.46 9.57 -11.55
N LYS A 319 -24.12 8.71 -12.33
CA LYS A 319 -25.29 7.93 -11.90
C LYS A 319 -24.96 6.84 -10.86
N THR A 320 -23.68 6.54 -10.66
CA THR A 320 -23.18 5.52 -9.74
C THR A 320 -22.50 6.13 -8.51
N ALA A 321 -22.65 5.49 -7.35
CA ALA A 321 -21.96 5.87 -6.12
C ALA A 321 -21.76 4.66 -5.20
N HIS A 322 -20.74 4.72 -4.34
CA HIS A 322 -20.51 3.72 -3.28
C HIS A 322 -21.44 3.94 -2.09
N VAL A 323 -21.83 5.19 -1.85
CA VAL A 323 -22.59 5.61 -0.67
C VAL A 323 -23.89 6.27 -1.13
N TRP A 324 -25.02 5.84 -0.57
CA TRP A 324 -26.34 6.40 -0.84
C TRP A 324 -27.02 6.81 0.46
N VAL A 325 -27.70 7.95 0.46
CA VAL A 325 -28.44 8.50 1.61
C VAL A 325 -29.90 8.68 1.25
N GLY A 326 -30.78 8.07 2.03
CA GLY A 326 -32.21 8.37 2.06
C GLY A 326 -32.54 9.18 3.31
N GLN A 327 -33.40 10.18 3.19
CA GLN A 327 -33.89 10.93 4.35
C GLN A 327 -35.26 10.38 4.77
N LEU A 328 -35.33 9.76 5.95
CA LEU A 328 -36.54 9.22 6.53
C LEU A 328 -37.30 10.32 7.27
N LYS A 329 -38.50 10.69 6.80
CA LYS A 329 -39.32 11.69 7.46
C LYS A 329 -40.23 11.04 8.49
N PHE A 330 -40.24 11.58 9.70
CA PHE A 330 -41.16 11.16 10.75
C PHE A 330 -42.36 12.12 10.82
N PRO A 331 -43.62 11.62 10.92
CA PRO A 331 -44.78 12.48 11.06
C PRO A 331 -44.68 13.30 12.35
N LYS A 332 -44.91 14.62 12.27
CA LYS A 332 -44.90 15.51 13.44
C LYS A 332 -45.94 15.16 14.50
N VAL A 333 -46.95 14.37 14.15
CA VAL A 333 -48.21 14.20 14.91
C VAL A 333 -48.12 13.12 16.00
N GLU A 334 -47.09 12.27 16.03
CA GLU A 334 -46.96 11.19 17.03
C GLU A 334 -45.89 11.44 18.12
N LEU A 335 -45.20 12.57 18.06
CA LEU A 335 -44.10 12.92 18.99
C LEU A 335 -44.54 13.19 20.43
N ASP A 336 -45.85 13.17 20.72
CA ASP A 336 -46.40 13.29 22.08
C ASP A 336 -46.47 11.93 22.82
N SER A 337 -46.18 10.82 22.13
CA SER A 337 -46.12 9.49 22.72
C SER A 337 -44.69 8.96 22.76
N LEU A 338 -44.26 8.43 23.92
CA LEU A 338 -43.01 7.67 24.05
C LEU A 338 -43.14 6.37 23.24
N GLY A 339 -42.79 6.44 21.95
CA GLY A 339 -42.81 5.30 21.03
C GLY A 339 -41.40 4.85 20.69
N ALA A 340 -41.17 3.53 20.75
CA ALA A 340 -40.04 2.87 20.09
C ALA A 340 -40.53 2.32 18.75
N TYR A 341 -39.92 2.77 17.67
CA TYR A 341 -40.29 2.41 16.30
C TYR A 341 -39.20 1.53 15.71
N THR A 342 -39.50 0.26 15.43
CA THR A 342 -38.58 -0.61 14.69
C THR A 342 -38.78 -0.40 13.19
N LEU A 343 -37.70 -0.06 12.50
CA LEU A 343 -37.67 0.03 11.04
C LEU A 343 -36.92 -1.18 10.49
N GLU A 344 -37.48 -1.79 9.46
CA GLU A 344 -36.88 -2.87 8.70
C GLU A 344 -36.52 -2.37 7.30
N VAL A 345 -35.27 -2.57 6.90
CA VAL A 345 -34.75 -2.16 5.60
C VAL A 345 -34.40 -3.42 4.82
N THR A 346 -34.93 -3.52 3.60
CA THR A 346 -34.68 -4.63 2.68
C THR A 346 -34.19 -4.11 1.33
N LEU A 347 -33.12 -4.72 0.82
CA LEU A 347 -32.50 -4.41 -0.46
C LEU A 347 -32.45 -5.67 -1.32
N GLY A 348 -32.56 -5.50 -2.63
CA GLY A 348 -32.38 -6.61 -3.59
C GLY A 348 -33.59 -7.54 -3.71
N HIS A 349 -34.78 -7.11 -3.28
CA HIS A 349 -36.05 -7.80 -3.54
C HIS A 349 -36.55 -7.59 -4.98
N SER A 350 -36.02 -6.57 -5.67
CA SER A 350 -36.27 -6.29 -7.08
C SER A 350 -34.94 -6.12 -7.83
N GLN A 351 -34.94 -6.50 -9.11
CA GLN A 351 -33.81 -6.27 -10.00
C GLN A 351 -33.73 -4.78 -10.32
N GLY A 352 -32.60 -4.14 -10.03
CA GLY A 352 -32.42 -2.72 -10.34
C GLY A 352 -31.14 -2.09 -9.80
N ILE A 353 -30.53 -2.63 -8.75
CA ILE A 353 -29.21 -2.17 -8.27
C ILE A 353 -28.13 -2.86 -9.12
N ILE A 354 -27.32 -2.06 -9.82
CA ILE A 354 -26.31 -2.55 -10.77
C ILE A 354 -24.98 -1.85 -10.48
N SER A 355 -23.87 -2.58 -10.50
CA SER A 355 -22.54 -2.00 -10.34
C SER A 355 -22.10 -1.24 -11.60
N SER A 356 -21.09 -0.37 -11.47
CA SER A 356 -20.46 0.28 -12.62
C SER A 356 -19.91 -0.70 -13.67
N GLY A 357 -19.66 -1.96 -13.28
CA GLY A 357 -19.25 -3.05 -14.17
C GLY A 357 -20.40 -3.78 -14.86
N GLY A 358 -21.66 -3.40 -14.60
CA GLY A 358 -22.85 -4.02 -15.19
C GLY A 358 -23.36 -5.26 -14.44
N PHE A 359 -22.87 -5.53 -13.23
CA PHE A 359 -23.29 -6.69 -12.46
C PHE A 359 -24.46 -6.36 -11.53
N HIS A 360 -25.46 -7.24 -11.51
CA HIS A 360 -26.64 -7.09 -10.69
C HIS A 360 -26.37 -7.42 -9.22
N TYR A 361 -27.00 -6.65 -8.33
CA TYR A 361 -27.09 -6.95 -6.91
C TYR A 361 -27.91 -8.24 -6.70
N SER A 362 -27.22 -9.32 -6.39
CA SER A 362 -27.78 -10.68 -6.39
C SER A 362 -28.03 -11.26 -4.99
N HIS A 363 -27.56 -10.58 -3.94
CA HIS A 363 -27.62 -11.05 -2.56
C HIS A 363 -28.56 -10.17 -1.74
N PRO A 364 -29.85 -10.52 -1.60
CA PRO A 364 -30.80 -9.73 -0.82
C PRO A 364 -30.26 -9.47 0.58
N SER A 365 -30.38 -8.23 1.04
CA SER A 365 -29.91 -7.83 2.36
C SER A 365 -31.07 -7.29 3.17
N HIS A 366 -31.10 -7.68 4.43
CA HIS A 366 -32.11 -7.27 5.39
C HIS A 366 -31.43 -6.84 6.68
N PHE A 367 -31.80 -5.66 7.17
CA PHE A 367 -31.40 -5.20 8.49
C PHE A 367 -32.51 -4.38 9.12
N SER A 368 -32.45 -4.20 10.44
CA SER A 368 -33.42 -3.44 11.20
C SER A 368 -32.71 -2.60 12.25
N PHE A 369 -33.36 -1.54 12.69
CA PHE A 369 -32.91 -0.68 13.77
C PHE A 369 -34.12 -0.06 14.46
N THR A 370 -33.97 0.35 15.71
CA THR A 370 -35.05 0.91 16.51
C THR A 370 -34.80 2.39 16.76
N VAL A 371 -35.86 3.19 16.62
CA VAL A 371 -35.84 4.63 16.84
C VAL A 371 -36.74 4.96 18.02
N HIS A 372 -36.15 5.48 19.09
CA HIS A 372 -36.82 6.00 20.27
C HIS A 372 -37.04 7.50 20.12
N VAL A 373 -38.27 7.96 20.28
CA VAL A 373 -38.58 9.40 20.27
C VAL A 373 -38.72 9.89 21.72
N GLN A 374 -37.90 10.88 22.10
CA GLN A 374 -38.00 11.52 23.42
C GLN A 374 -38.67 12.90 23.29
N PRO A 375 -39.71 13.19 24.10
CA PRO A 375 -40.33 14.51 24.13
C PRO A 375 -39.38 15.56 24.73
N ALA A 376 -39.51 16.81 24.29
CA ALA A 376 -38.73 17.93 24.82
C ALA A 376 -39.06 18.17 26.31
N LYS A 377 -38.05 18.02 27.19
CA LYS A 377 -38.19 18.37 28.62
C LYS A 377 -38.22 19.90 28.74
N LYS A 378 -39.34 20.46 29.21
CA LYS A 378 -39.48 21.89 29.50
C LYS A 378 -38.86 22.28 30.86
N GLU A 379 -37.55 22.20 31.06
CA GLU A 379 -36.92 22.93 32.17
C GLU A 379 -35.49 23.42 31.83
N PRO A 380 -35.17 24.71 32.02
CA PRO A 380 -33.83 25.23 31.77
C PRO A 380 -32.94 24.97 32.98
N VAL A 381 -31.88 24.17 32.81
CA VAL A 381 -30.75 24.17 33.74
C VAL A 381 -29.54 24.72 32.97
N ASP A 382 -29.08 25.88 33.42
CA ASP A 382 -27.91 26.58 32.88
C ASP A 382 -26.64 25.74 33.03
N GLY A 383 -25.87 25.65 31.94
CA GLY A 383 -24.42 25.50 32.03
C GLY A 383 -23.81 24.32 31.27
N PHE A 384 -22.75 24.67 30.53
CA PHE A 384 -21.66 23.84 29.99
C PHE A 384 -21.83 23.28 28.57
N GLY A 385 -21.07 23.90 27.65
CA GLY A 385 -20.92 23.48 26.28
C GLY A 385 -19.94 22.31 26.14
N SER A 386 -20.46 21.17 25.73
CA SER A 386 -19.69 20.13 25.04
C SER A 386 -19.80 20.33 23.53
N GLU A 387 -18.72 20.10 22.80
CA GLU A 387 -18.69 20.22 21.33
C GLU A 387 -19.79 19.38 20.66
N LYS A 388 -20.61 20.06 19.86
CA LYS A 388 -21.81 19.52 19.20
C LYS A 388 -21.46 18.91 17.85
N ILE A 389 -21.66 17.60 17.68
CA ILE A 389 -21.73 17.01 16.33
C ILE A 389 -23.13 17.29 15.75
N SER A 390 -23.28 18.46 15.13
CA SER A 390 -24.47 18.82 14.36
C SER A 390 -24.40 18.19 12.97
N TRP A 391 -25.34 17.30 12.64
CA TRP A 391 -25.49 16.68 11.33
C TRP A 391 -26.42 17.52 10.43
N ARG A 392 -25.94 18.68 9.96
CA ARG A 392 -26.65 19.49 8.95
C ARG A 392 -26.38 18.96 7.54
N ASP A 393 -27.32 19.16 6.62
CA ASP A 393 -27.20 18.78 5.20
C ASP A 393 -25.87 19.24 4.56
N GLU A 394 -25.36 20.41 4.96
CA GLU A 394 -24.08 21.00 4.51
C GLU A 394 -22.82 20.21 4.94
N LYS A 395 -22.92 19.27 5.88
CA LYS A 395 -21.78 18.45 6.33
C LYS A 395 -21.60 17.15 5.55
N PHE A 396 -22.58 16.76 4.75
CA PHE A 396 -22.49 15.59 3.87
C PHE A 396 -21.92 15.92 2.48
N SER A 397 -21.65 17.20 2.19
CA SER A 397 -21.04 17.66 0.93
C SER A 397 -19.51 17.52 0.88
N TYR A 398 -18.86 17.03 1.94
CA TYR A 398 -17.39 16.97 2.06
C TYR A 398 -16.82 15.60 2.48
N LEU A 399 -17.57 14.50 2.36
CA LEU A 399 -17.11 13.13 2.70
C LEU A 399 -16.81 12.25 1.49
#